data_AF-A0A2X2YA62-F1
#
_entry.id   AF-A0A2X2YA62-F1
#
_cell.length_a   1.000
_cell.length_b   1.000
_cell.length_c   1.000
_cell.angle_alpha   90.00
_cell.angle_beta   90.00
_cell.angle_gamma   90.00
#
_symmetry.space_group_name_H-M   'P 1'
#
loop_
_entity.id
_entity.type
_entity.pdbx_description
1 polymer ?
#
loop_
_entity_poly.entity_id
_entity_poly.type
_entity_poly.pdbx_seq_one_letter_code
_entity_poly.pdbx_strand_id
1 'polypeptide(L)'
;MKYKNINVDEVLIEFQNCLKVIKDEDEAFDYFSNLIEDKLEDDAYIDFVSDDIIQIRFERETNKSTFKYVVDFYKKYIEYNKSITNYCDVKLVLELEDFLINENGKSYNSEEFTFDEIIRIIKYLKFEEINI
;
A
#
# COMPACT_ATOMS: atom_id res chain seq x y z
N MET A 1 -8.58 12.63 -2.53
CA MET A 1 -9.50 11.58 -1.98
C MET A 1 -9.54 11.73 -0.48
N LYS A 2 -10.64 11.37 0.20
CA LYS A 2 -10.73 11.46 1.68
C LYS A 2 -11.10 10.15 2.35
N TYR A 3 -10.49 9.86 3.50
CA TYR A 3 -10.87 8.78 4.41
C TYR A 3 -11.30 9.39 5.76
N LYS A 4 -12.51 9.07 6.25
CA LYS A 4 -13.07 9.64 7.49
C LYS A 4 -13.00 11.20 7.54
N ASN A 5 -13.18 11.86 6.40
CA ASN A 5 -13.11 13.32 6.18
C ASN A 5 -11.70 13.96 6.20
N ILE A 6 -10.63 13.17 6.31
CA ILE A 6 -9.25 13.63 6.17
C ILE A 6 -8.76 13.30 4.75
N ASN A 7 -7.97 14.19 4.16
CA ASN A 7 -7.33 13.93 2.86
C ASN A 7 -6.38 12.74 2.99
N VAL A 8 -6.45 11.84 2.02
CA VAL A 8 -5.47 10.78 1.85
C VAL A 8 -4.36 11.36 0.98
N ASP A 9 -3.16 11.42 1.55
CA ASP A 9 -1.96 11.94 0.92
C ASP A 9 -1.41 10.91 -0.08
N GLU A 10 -1.23 9.66 0.38
CA GLU A 10 -0.71 8.56 -0.43
C GLU A 10 -1.53 7.27 -0.27
N VAL A 11 -1.52 6.44 -1.32
CA VAL A 11 -2.04 5.07 -1.30
C VAL A 11 -0.90 4.14 -1.68
N LEU A 12 -0.55 3.22 -0.78
CA LEU A 12 0.63 2.37 -0.91
C LEU A 12 0.24 0.89 -0.86
N ILE A 13 1.11 0.03 -1.38
CA ILE A 13 1.11 -1.40 -1.04
C ILE A 13 2.31 -1.64 -0.13
N GLU A 14 2.09 -2.25 1.02
CA GLU A 14 3.15 -2.56 1.96
C GLU A 14 3.33 -4.08 2.09
N PHE A 15 4.56 -4.53 1.95
CA PHE A 15 5.00 -5.89 2.26
C PHE A 15 5.63 -5.87 3.66
N GLN A 16 4.98 -6.52 4.61
CA GLN A 16 5.39 -6.61 6.01
C GLN A 16 5.90 -8.01 6.33
N ASN A 17 6.73 -8.12 7.37
CA ASN A 17 7.26 -9.39 7.90
C ASN A 17 8.10 -10.21 6.90
N CYS A 18 8.56 -9.59 5.81
CA CYS A 18 9.26 -10.25 4.72
C CYS A 18 10.59 -10.91 5.14
N LEU A 19 11.31 -10.28 6.08
CA LEU A 19 12.66 -10.70 6.48
C LEU A 19 12.70 -11.94 7.38
N LYS A 20 11.57 -12.43 7.88
CA LYS A 20 11.59 -13.62 8.76
C LYS A 20 12.04 -14.88 8.02
N VAL A 21 12.15 -14.84 6.68
CA VAL A 21 12.50 -15.99 5.85
C VAL A 21 13.79 -15.78 5.02
N ILE A 22 14.10 -14.55 4.60
CA ILE A 22 15.32 -14.21 3.86
C ILE A 22 16.31 -13.60 4.87
N LYS A 23 17.44 -14.26 5.09
CA LYS A 23 18.34 -14.03 6.25
C LYS A 23 19.21 -12.76 6.16
N ASP A 24 18.90 -11.85 5.26
CA ASP A 24 19.62 -10.59 5.04
C ASP A 24 18.65 -9.56 4.43
N GLU A 25 18.74 -8.31 4.85
CA GLU A 25 17.82 -7.21 4.47
C GLU A 25 18.04 -6.79 3.02
N ASP A 26 19.31 -6.67 2.62
CA ASP A 26 19.72 -6.31 1.25
C ASP A 26 19.25 -7.40 0.28
N GLU A 27 19.37 -8.68 0.66
CA GLU A 27 18.91 -9.80 -0.16
C GLU A 27 17.38 -9.82 -0.32
N ALA A 28 16.64 -9.42 0.72
CA ALA A 28 15.19 -9.35 0.66
C ALA A 28 14.73 -8.22 -0.26
N PHE A 29 15.31 -7.03 -0.13
CA PHE A 29 15.02 -5.90 -1.03
C PHE A 29 15.29 -6.28 -2.49
N ASP A 30 16.50 -6.78 -2.77
CA ASP A 30 16.89 -7.21 -4.12
C ASP A 30 15.95 -8.30 -4.64
N TYR A 31 15.54 -9.25 -3.79
CA TYR A 31 14.61 -10.31 -4.17
C TYR A 31 13.25 -9.75 -4.62
N PHE A 32 12.65 -8.83 -3.86
CA PHE A 32 11.36 -8.26 -4.21
C PHE A 32 11.45 -7.27 -5.38
N SER A 33 12.53 -6.48 -5.45
CA SER A 33 12.78 -5.60 -6.60
C SER A 33 12.82 -6.40 -7.90
N ASN A 34 13.61 -7.47 -7.93
CA ASN A 34 13.70 -8.35 -9.10
C ASN A 34 12.37 -9.01 -9.50
N LEU A 35 11.42 -9.16 -8.58
CA LEU A 35 10.12 -9.77 -8.86
C LEU A 35 9.08 -8.80 -9.43
N ILE A 36 9.14 -7.52 -9.05
CA ILE A 36 8.04 -6.57 -9.27
C ILE A 36 8.45 -5.28 -9.98
N GLU A 37 9.74 -4.91 -9.97
CA GLU A 37 10.24 -3.65 -10.54
C GLU A 37 9.91 -3.52 -12.03
N ASP A 38 10.05 -4.60 -12.80
CA ASP A 38 9.70 -4.62 -14.24
C ASP A 38 8.19 -4.59 -14.51
N LYS A 39 7.36 -4.67 -13.46
CA LYS A 39 5.89 -4.57 -13.51
C LYS A 39 5.40 -3.18 -13.13
N LEU A 40 6.25 -2.36 -12.50
CA LEU A 40 5.92 -0.98 -12.15
C LEU A 40 5.84 -0.17 -13.44
N GLU A 41 4.66 0.37 -13.69
CA GLU A 41 4.43 1.32 -14.77
C GLU A 41 4.27 2.72 -14.15
N ASP A 42 4.57 3.76 -14.92
CA ASP A 42 4.41 5.16 -14.52
C ASP A 42 5.31 5.59 -13.33
N ASP A 43 4.90 6.60 -12.55
CA ASP A 43 5.64 7.12 -11.40
C ASP A 43 5.45 6.24 -10.14
N ALA A 44 5.60 4.92 -10.29
CA ALA A 44 5.56 3.96 -9.17
C ALA A 44 6.96 3.40 -8.90
N TYR A 45 7.33 3.26 -7.63
CA TYR A 45 8.65 2.77 -7.23
C TYR A 45 8.58 1.96 -5.94
N ILE A 46 9.64 1.19 -5.69
CA ILE A 46 9.82 0.42 -4.46
C ILE A 46 10.63 1.27 -3.49
N ASP A 47 10.16 1.34 -2.25
CA ASP A 47 10.81 2.06 -1.16
C ASP A 47 11.08 1.12 0.02
N PHE A 48 12.18 1.32 0.71
CA PHE A 48 12.55 0.56 1.90
C PHE A 48 12.38 1.43 3.14
N VAL A 49 11.42 1.07 3.99
CA VAL A 49 11.03 1.91 5.13
C VAL A 49 11.74 1.50 6.42
N SER A 50 11.87 0.20 6.63
CA SER A 50 12.54 -0.39 7.79
C SER A 50 12.91 -1.83 7.48
N ASP A 51 13.74 -2.42 8.32
CA ASP A 51 14.15 -3.83 8.31
C ASP A 51 13.01 -4.73 7.76
N ASP A 52 11.86 -4.79 8.43
CA ASP A 52 10.78 -5.72 8.07
C ASP A 52 9.77 -5.24 7.01
N ILE A 53 9.96 -4.05 6.41
CA ILE A 53 8.93 -3.34 5.62
C ILE A 53 9.48 -2.80 4.29
N ILE A 54 8.88 -3.29 3.20
CA ILE A 54 9.07 -2.78 1.84
C ILE A 54 7.74 -2.21 1.34
N GLN A 55 7.77 -1.07 0.68
CA GLN A 55 6.58 -0.43 0.12
C GLN A 55 6.68 -0.32 -1.41
N ILE A 56 5.53 -0.41 -2.07
CA ILE A 56 5.34 0.10 -3.43
C ILE A 56 4.57 1.41 -3.29
N ARG A 57 5.22 2.51 -3.68
CA ARG A 57 4.68 3.87 -3.67
C ARG A 57 4.27 4.28 -5.07
N PHE A 58 3.26 5.12 -5.16
CA PHE A 58 2.69 5.59 -6.42
C PHE A 58 2.61 7.12 -6.38
N GLU A 59 3.51 7.82 -7.06
CA GLU A 59 3.59 9.31 -7.10
C GLU A 59 2.49 9.89 -8.00
N ARG A 60 1.24 9.71 -7.58
CA ARG A 60 0.06 10.20 -8.28
C ARG A 60 -0.81 10.94 -7.30
N GLU A 61 -1.51 11.96 -7.80
CA GLU A 61 -2.56 12.60 -7.02
C GLU A 61 -3.52 11.54 -6.49
N THR A 62 -3.73 11.53 -5.17
CA THR A 62 -4.50 10.50 -4.53
C THR A 62 -6.00 10.69 -4.79
N ASN A 63 -6.49 10.01 -5.82
CA ASN A 63 -7.86 10.07 -6.31
C ASN A 63 -8.42 8.67 -6.60
N LYS A 64 -9.62 8.60 -7.18
CA LYS A 64 -10.28 7.33 -7.51
C LYS A 64 -9.51 6.48 -8.50
N SER A 65 -8.88 7.14 -9.48
CA SER A 65 -8.08 6.47 -10.50
C SER A 65 -6.86 5.82 -9.88
N THR A 66 -6.13 6.56 -9.05
CA THR A 66 -4.96 6.07 -8.30
C THR A 66 -5.33 4.89 -7.42
N PHE A 67 -6.39 5.01 -6.60
CA PHE A 67 -6.86 3.90 -5.76
C PHE A 67 -7.21 2.66 -6.59
N LYS A 68 -7.93 2.84 -7.72
CA LYS A 68 -8.27 1.73 -8.61
C LYS A 68 -7.01 1.09 -9.21
N TYR A 69 -6.05 1.89 -9.64
CA TYR A 69 -4.79 1.42 -10.20
C TYR A 69 -4.02 0.56 -9.19
N VAL A 70 -3.88 1.01 -7.94
CA VAL A 70 -3.21 0.25 -6.87
C VAL A 70 -3.90 -1.10 -6.63
N VAL A 71 -5.23 -1.11 -6.56
CA VAL A 71 -5.99 -2.37 -6.38
C VAL A 71 -5.84 -3.31 -7.57
N ASP A 72 -5.91 -2.78 -8.80
CA ASP A 72 -5.74 -3.58 -10.01
C ASP A 72 -4.31 -4.14 -10.11
N PHE A 73 -3.29 -3.37 -9.70
CA PHE A 73 -1.89 -3.80 -9.63
C PHE A 73 -1.72 -4.98 -8.67
N TYR A 74 -2.23 -4.87 -7.44
CA TYR A 74 -2.17 -5.96 -6.45
C TYR A 74 -2.77 -7.25 -7.00
N LYS A 75 -3.98 -7.18 -7.57
CA LYS A 75 -4.67 -8.36 -8.10
C LYS A 75 -3.90 -9.01 -9.24
N LYS A 76 -3.31 -8.19 -10.10
CA LYS A 76 -2.63 -8.66 -11.30
C LYS A 76 -1.28 -9.29 -10.99
N TYR A 77 -0.52 -8.73 -10.05
CA TYR A 77 0.89 -9.10 -9.86
C TYR A 77 1.24 -9.69 -8.49
N ILE A 78 0.40 -9.50 -7.47
CA ILE A 78 0.72 -9.87 -6.08
C ILE A 78 -0.20 -10.97 -5.53
N GLU A 79 -1.52 -10.84 -5.67
CA GLU A 79 -2.53 -11.69 -5.00
C GLU A 79 -2.24 -13.21 -5.13
N TYR A 80 -1.80 -13.64 -6.31
CA TYR A 80 -1.52 -15.05 -6.60
C TYR A 80 -0.02 -15.38 -6.73
N ASN A 81 0.87 -14.41 -6.48
CA ASN A 81 2.30 -14.60 -6.56
C ASN A 81 2.83 -15.21 -5.25
N LYS A 82 2.94 -16.54 -5.22
CA LYS A 82 3.43 -17.30 -4.05
C LYS A 82 4.86 -16.97 -3.65
N SER A 83 5.67 -16.45 -4.57
CA SER A 83 7.02 -15.96 -4.25
C SER A 83 6.97 -14.68 -3.42
N ILE A 84 5.82 -14.02 -3.30
CA ILE A 84 5.59 -12.87 -2.41
C ILE A 84 4.75 -13.31 -1.22
N THR A 85 3.56 -13.87 -1.47
CA THR A 85 2.54 -14.11 -0.43
C THR A 85 2.86 -15.25 0.54
N ASN A 86 3.85 -16.11 0.24
CA ASN A 86 4.33 -17.09 1.21
C ASN A 86 5.30 -16.49 2.24
N TYR A 87 5.89 -15.33 1.94
CA TYR A 87 6.98 -14.74 2.73
C TYR A 87 6.59 -13.41 3.38
N CYS A 88 5.63 -12.69 2.82
CA CYS A 88 5.19 -11.40 3.32
C CYS A 88 3.70 -11.36 3.58
N ASP A 89 3.31 -10.61 4.62
CA ASP A 89 1.97 -10.09 4.75
C ASP A 89 1.84 -8.86 3.84
N VAL A 90 0.82 -8.83 2.97
CA VAL A 90 0.62 -7.70 2.05
C VAL A 90 -0.56 -6.85 2.51
N LYS A 91 -0.34 -5.54 2.67
CA LYS A 91 -1.33 -4.56 3.10
C LYS A 91 -1.51 -3.46 2.07
N LEU A 92 -2.71 -2.89 2.03
CA LEU A 92 -2.96 -1.58 1.44
C LEU A 92 -2.86 -0.54 2.55
N VAL A 93 -2.08 0.51 2.33
CA VAL A 93 -1.90 1.60 3.31
C VAL A 93 -2.48 2.89 2.74
N LEU A 94 -3.23 3.61 3.58
CA LEU A 94 -3.68 4.98 3.31
C LEU A 94 -2.91 5.92 4.24
N GLU A 95 -2.02 6.74 3.69
CA GLU A 95 -1.39 7.82 4.44
C GLU A 95 -2.29 9.05 4.42
N LEU A 96 -2.41 9.73 5.56
CA LEU A 96 -3.36 10.82 5.78
C LEU A 96 -2.61 12.12 6.02
N GLU A 97 -3.11 13.22 5.44
CA GLU A 97 -2.54 14.58 5.64
C GLU A 97 -2.63 15.05 7.10
N ASP A 98 -3.52 14.47 7.91
CA ASP A 98 -3.73 14.81 9.32
C ASP A 98 -3.97 13.56 10.17
N PHE A 99 -3.78 13.69 11.47
CA PHE A 99 -3.90 12.59 12.42
C PHE A 99 -5.35 12.28 12.79
N LEU A 100 -5.66 10.98 12.86
CA LEU A 100 -6.84 10.45 13.52
C LEU A 100 -6.52 10.04 14.96
N ILE A 101 -7.54 10.03 15.81
CA ILE A 101 -7.45 9.50 17.17
C ILE A 101 -8.35 8.27 17.26
N ASN A 102 -7.79 7.13 17.67
CA ASN A 102 -8.58 5.90 17.85
C ASN A 102 -9.35 5.90 19.19
N GLU A 103 -10.14 4.85 19.41
CA GLU A 103 -10.95 4.66 20.63
C GLU A 103 -10.13 4.62 21.92
N ASN A 104 -8.83 4.33 21.83
CA ASN A 104 -7.89 4.29 22.94
C ASN A 104 -7.12 5.61 23.13
N GLY A 105 -7.47 6.66 22.38
CA GLY A 105 -6.82 7.97 22.45
C GLY A 105 -5.45 8.04 21.77
N LYS A 106 -5.05 7.03 20.98
CA LYS A 106 -3.78 7.06 20.24
C LYS A 106 -3.97 7.78 18.91
N SER A 107 -3.02 8.68 18.63
CA SER A 107 -2.92 9.44 17.38
C SER A 107 -2.21 8.61 16.31
N TYR A 108 -2.68 8.63 15.07
CA TYR A 108 -2.06 7.95 13.93
C TYR A 108 -2.41 8.69 12.62
N ASN A 109 -1.53 8.64 11.63
CA ASN A 109 -1.70 9.28 10.32
C ASN A 109 -1.67 8.28 9.16
N SER A 110 -1.73 6.98 9.43
CA SER A 110 -1.86 5.95 8.42
C SER A 110 -2.85 4.88 8.86
N GLU A 111 -3.58 4.29 7.91
CA GLU A 111 -4.37 3.07 8.16
C GLU A 111 -4.01 1.96 7.19
N GLU A 112 -3.86 0.77 7.74
CA GLU A 112 -3.50 -0.44 7.02
C GLU A 112 -4.71 -1.36 6.90
N PHE A 113 -4.86 -1.98 5.73
CA PHE A 113 -5.95 -2.89 5.43
C PHE A 113 -5.43 -4.11 4.69
N THR A 114 -5.98 -5.28 5.00
CA THR A 114 -5.86 -6.40 4.07
C THR A 114 -6.64 -6.09 2.79
N PHE A 115 -6.24 -6.70 1.68
CA PHE A 115 -6.97 -6.50 0.42
C PHE A 115 -8.42 -7.04 0.47
N ASP A 116 -8.70 -8.02 1.33
CA ASP A 116 -10.07 -8.50 1.59
C ASP A 116 -10.94 -7.46 2.32
N GLU A 117 -10.32 -6.55 3.08
CA GLU A 117 -11.01 -5.48 3.80
C GLU A 117 -11.37 -4.29 2.90
N ILE A 118 -10.86 -4.25 1.66
CA ILE A 118 -11.08 -3.13 0.72
C ILE A 118 -12.56 -2.84 0.49
N ILE A 119 -13.39 -3.87 0.32
CA ILE A 119 -14.83 -3.69 0.11
C ILE A 119 -15.45 -2.92 1.30
N ARG A 120 -14.95 -3.15 2.51
CA ARG A 120 -15.44 -2.49 3.72
C ARG A 120 -14.96 -1.05 3.82
N ILE A 121 -13.75 -0.73 3.36
CA ILE A 121 -13.19 0.63 3.46
C ILE A 121 -13.71 1.55 2.36
N ILE A 122 -14.03 1.02 1.18
CA ILE A 122 -14.52 1.81 0.05
C ILE A 122 -15.73 2.67 0.43
N LYS A 123 -16.62 2.18 1.30
CA LYS A 123 -17.78 2.95 1.76
C LYS A 123 -17.42 4.19 2.60
N TYR A 124 -16.23 4.20 3.19
CA TYR A 124 -15.70 5.33 3.97
C TYR A 124 -14.84 6.28 3.13
N LEU A 125 -14.43 5.85 1.94
CA LEU A 125 -13.68 6.67 1.00
C LEU A 125 -14.64 7.62 0.28
N LYS A 126 -14.31 8.91 0.33
CA LYS A 126 -14.93 9.95 -0.49
C LYS A 126 -13.98 10.28 -1.62
N PHE A 127 -14.33 9.83 -2.81
CA PHE A 127 -13.60 10.18 -4.02
C PHE A 127 -14.05 11.56 -4.48
N GLU A 128 -13.11 12.43 -4.79
CA GLU A 128 -13.43 13.69 -5.44
C GLU A 128 -13.91 13.37 -6.86
N GLU A 129 -14.99 14.04 -7.28
CA GLU A 129 -15.47 13.93 -8.66
C GLU A 129 -14.45 14.59 -9.58
N ILE A 130 -13.77 13.77 -10.38
CA ILE A 130 -12.94 14.29 -11.46
C ILE A 130 -13.91 14.77 -12.53
N ASN A 131 -14.17 16.07 -12.58
CA ASN A 131 -14.82 16.70 -13.72
C ASN A 131 -13.82 16.68 -14.89
N ILE A 132 -13.92 15.64 -15.73
CA ILE A 132 -13.23 15.56 -17.03
C ILE A 132 -14.06 16.30 -18.08
#